data_AF-A0A954K558-F1
#
_entry.id   AF-A0A954K558-F1
#
_cell.length_a   1.000
_cell.length_b   1.000
_cell.length_c   1.000
_cell.angle_alpha   90.00
_cell.angle_beta   90.00
_cell.angle_gamma   90.00
#
_symmetry.space_group_name_H-M   'P 1'
#
loop_
_entity.id
_entity.type
_entity.pdbx_description
1 polymer ?
#
loop_
_entity_poly.entity_id
_entity_poly.type
_entity_poly.pdbx_seq_one_letter_code
_entity_poly.pdbx_strand_id
1 'polypeptide(L)' 'TQLLSPEKLKDNGLFHPTAVQRLVKKMEQGRAIGTRDNMALVGILSTQLLVEQMIHGQSVTVTNTRSARTALQP' A
#
# COMPACT_ATOMS: atom_id res chain seq x y z
N THR A 1 5.29 -5.10 1.55
CA THR A 1 3.89 -4.65 1.34
C THR A 1 2.99 -5.14 2.47
N GLN A 2 3.32 -4.80 3.72
CA GLN A 2 2.64 -5.35 4.92
C GLN A 2 1.14 -5.05 4.99
N LEU A 3 0.68 -3.91 4.45
CA LEU A 3 -0.74 -3.53 4.42
C LEU A 3 -1.60 -4.35 3.45
N LEU A 4 -0.97 -4.98 2.45
CA LEU A 4 -1.63 -5.79 1.43
C LEU A 4 -1.41 -7.28 1.68
N SER A 5 -0.85 -7.66 2.84
CA SER A 5 -0.68 -9.05 3.18
C SER A 5 -2.05 -9.71 3.39
N PRO A 6 -2.20 -11.00 3.04
CA PRO A 6 -3.48 -11.68 3.13
C PRO A 6 -4.04 -11.76 4.56
N GLU A 7 -3.19 -11.69 5.59
CA GLU A 7 -3.62 -11.59 6.99
C GLU A 7 -4.33 -10.26 7.27
N LYS A 8 -3.72 -9.12 6.93
CA LYS A 8 -4.30 -7.78 7.12
C LYS A 8 -5.59 -7.56 6.33
N LEU A 9 -5.69 -8.17 5.15
CA LEU A 9 -6.90 -8.13 4.33
C LEU A 9 -8.04 -9.01 4.89
N LYS A 10 -7.70 -10.08 5.63
CA LYS A 10 -8.70 -10.91 6.33
C LYS A 10 -9.21 -10.22 7.59
N ASP A 11 -8.30 -9.59 8.35
CA ASP A 11 -8.62 -8.96 9.62
C ASP A 11 -9.67 -7.86 9.49
N ASN A 12 -9.60 -7.07 8.41
CA ASN A 12 -10.58 -6.02 8.15
C ASN A 12 -11.77 -6.45 7.29
N GLY A 13 -11.68 -7.59 6.59
CA GLY A 13 -12.75 -8.18 5.80
C GLY A 13 -13.23 -7.34 4.60
N LEU A 14 -12.52 -6.26 4.24
CA LEU A 14 -12.98 -5.31 3.21
C LEU A 14 -12.70 -5.79 1.78
N PHE A 15 -11.68 -6.63 1.60
CA PHE A 15 -11.23 -7.07 0.28
C PHE A 15 -10.96 -8.56 0.24
N HIS A 16 -11.13 -9.16 -0.94
CA HIS A 16 -10.82 -10.58 -1.16
C HIS A 16 -9.29 -10.79 -1.25
N PRO A 17 -8.64 -11.47 -0.28
CA PRO A 17 -7.18 -11.54 -0.21
C PRO A 17 -6.55 -12.13 -1.49
N THR A 18 -7.15 -13.18 -2.04
CA THR A 18 -6.67 -13.85 -3.25
C THR A 18 -6.72 -12.94 -4.48
N ALA A 19 -7.73 -12.09 -4.60
CA ALA A 19 -7.86 -11.15 -5.71
C ALA A 19 -6.80 -10.03 -5.60
N VAL A 20 -6.60 -9.49 -4.40
CA VAL A 20 -5.57 -8.46 -4.14
C VAL A 20 -4.17 -9.01 -4.39
N GLN A 21 -3.87 -10.23 -3.93
CA GLN A 21 -2.55 -10.82 -4.18
C GLN A 21 -2.27 -11.08 -5.67
N ARG A 22 -3.29 -11.47 -6.44
CA ARG A 22 -3.14 -11.59 -7.91
C ARG A 22 -2.84 -10.24 -8.56
N LEU A 23 -3.48 -9.16 -8.09
CA LEU A 23 -3.21 -7.80 -8.55
C LEU A 23 -1.77 -7.37 -8.21
N VAL A 24 -1.35 -7.54 -6.95
CA VAL A 24 0.01 -7.20 -6.50
C VAL A 24 1.06 -7.98 -7.31
N LYS A 25 0.86 -9.28 -7.50
CA LYS A 25 1.77 -10.12 -8.29
C LYS A 25 1.87 -9.65 -9.75
N LYS A 26 0.78 -9.21 -10.37
CA LYS A 26 0.82 -8.60 -11.72
C LYS A 26 1.69 -7.34 -11.72
N MET A 27 1.58 -6.50 -10.69
CA MET A 27 2.36 -5.26 -10.60
C MET A 27 3.85 -5.53 -10.38
N GLU A 28 4.20 -6.45 -9.49
CA GLU A 28 5.59 -6.87 -9.22
C GLU A 28 6.28 -7.44 -10.46
N GLN A 29 5.54 -8.12 -11.32
CA GLN A 29 6.04 -8.65 -12.60
C GLN A 29 6.25 -7.57 -13.67
N GLY A 30 6.09 -6.28 -13.33
CA GLY A 30 6.11 -5.19 -14.30
C GLY A 30 4.90 -5.18 -15.22
N ARG A 31 3.87 -5.98 -14.91
CA ARG A 31 2.64 -6.14 -15.70
C ARG A 31 1.47 -5.32 -15.13
N ALA A 32 1.74 -4.15 -14.56
CA ALA A 32 0.70 -3.16 -14.33
C ALA A 32 0.23 -2.59 -15.68
N ILE A 33 -0.48 -3.40 -16.47
CA ILE A 33 -0.70 -3.19 -17.92
C ILE A 33 -1.85 -2.21 -18.19
N GLY A 34 -2.64 -1.81 -17.19
CA GLY A 34 -3.78 -0.91 -17.42
C GLY A 34 -4.10 0.05 -16.28
N THR A 35 -4.64 1.22 -16.64
CA THR A 35 -5.05 2.29 -15.70
C THR A 35 -6.00 1.76 -14.62
N ARG A 36 -6.88 0.82 -14.96
CA ARG A 36 -7.82 0.20 -14.02
C ARG A 36 -7.13 -0.54 -12.88
N ASP A 37 -6.08 -1.30 -13.17
CA ASP A 37 -5.35 -2.08 -12.17
C ASP A 37 -4.60 -1.15 -11.20
N ASN A 38 -4.05 -0.03 -11.72
CA ASN A 38 -3.45 1.01 -10.89
C ASN A 38 -4.48 1.71 -9.99
N MET A 39 -5.64 2.09 -10.54
CA MET A 39 -6.72 2.70 -9.75
C MET A 39 -7.21 1.75 -8.66
N ALA A 40 -7.34 0.45 -8.98
CA ALA A 40 -7.74 -0.56 -8.00
C ALA A 40 -6.72 -0.67 -6.87
N LEU A 41 -5.42 -0.74 -7.17
CA LEU A 41 -4.39 -0.82 -6.13
C LEU A 41 -4.43 0.43 -5.24
N VAL A 42 -4.49 1.63 -5.83
CA VAL A 42 -4.52 2.88 -5.08
C VAL A 42 -5.73 2.91 -4.14
N GLY A 43 -6.93 2.57 -4.63
CA GLY A 43 -8.13 2.52 -3.80
C GLY A 43 -8.03 1.52 -2.65
N ILE A 44 -7.50 0.32 -2.89
CA ILE A 44 -7.27 -0.70 -1.86
C ILE A 44 -6.29 -0.15 -0.82
N LEU A 45 -5.14 0.36 -1.24
CA LEU A 45 -4.10 0.85 -0.34
C LEU A 45 -4.58 2.04 0.50
N SER A 46 -5.29 3.01 -0.11
CA SER A 46 -5.86 4.14 0.61
C SER A 46 -6.87 3.70 1.67
N THR A 47 -7.68 2.69 1.37
CA THR A 47 -8.64 2.13 2.33
C THR A 47 -7.93 1.41 3.48
N GLN A 48 -6.89 0.61 3.18
CA GLN A 48 -6.08 -0.04 4.21
C GLN A 48 -5.42 0.99 5.14
N LEU A 49 -4.86 2.06 4.57
CA LEU A 49 -4.26 3.15 5.35
C LEU A 49 -5.29 3.87 6.23
N LEU A 50 -6.51 4.11 5.70
CA LEU A 50 -7.59 4.73 6.46
C LEU A 50 -8.00 3.87 7.66
N VAL A 51 -8.13 2.56 7.47
CA VAL A 51 -8.42 1.61 8.54
C VAL A 51 -7.34 1.64 9.62
N GLU A 52 -6.06 1.61 9.23
CA GLU A 52 -4.95 1.67 10.18
C GLU A 52 -4.93 3.00 10.96
N GLN A 53 -5.19 4.13 10.30
CA GLN A 53 -5.18 5.45 10.93
C GLN A 53 -6.39 5.68 11.85
N MET A 54 -7.58 5.25 11.44
CA MET A 54 -8.83 5.59 12.12
C MET A 54 -9.30 4.51 13.09
N ILE A 55 -9.10 3.23 12.76
CA ILE A 55 -9.58 2.11 13.58
C ILE A 55 -8.47 1.63 14.52
N HIS A 56 -7.25 1.50 14.01
CA HIS A 56 -6.12 1.01 14.80
C HIS A 56 -5.33 2.13 15.49
N GLY A 57 -5.67 3.40 15.25
CA GLY A 57 -5.03 4.56 15.87
C GLY A 57 -3.54 4.71 15.51
N GLN A 58 -3.10 4.07 14.43
CA GLN A 58 -1.70 4.04 14.04
C GLN A 58 -1.41 5.28 13.19
N SER A 59 -0.71 6.27 13.77
CA SER A 59 -0.20 7.41 13.00
C SER A 59 0.79 6.88 11.98
N VAL A 60 0.43 6.94 10.69
CA VAL A 60 1.35 6.57 9.61
C VAL A 60 2.46 7.62 9.61
N THR A 61 3.57 7.31 10.27
CA THR A 61 4.76 8.14 10.26
C THR A 61 5.34 8.12 8.86
N VAL A 62 5.04 9.14 8.06
CA VAL A 62 5.71 9.37 6.78
C VAL A 62 7.14 9.81 7.11
N THR A 63 8.07 8.86 7.17
CA THR A 63 9.49 9.15 7.30
C THR A 63 9.95 9.83 6.02
N ASN A 64 10.00 11.16 6.04
CA ASN A 64 10.43 11.99 4.92
C ASN A 64 11.95 11.82 4.71
N THR A 65 12.35 10.97 3.77
CA THR A 65 13.75 10.68 3.40
C THR A 65 14.49 11.86 2.71
N ARG A 66 13.95 13.08 2.75
CA ARG A 66 14.53 14.25 2.08
C ARG A 66 15.70 14.90 2.83
N SER A 67 15.98 14.52 4.08
CA SER A 67 17.00 15.19 4.89
C SER A 67 18.45 14.80 4.59
N ALA A 68 18.71 13.81 3.73
CA ALA A 68 20.08 13.31 3.46
C ALA A 68 20.84 14.05 2.34
N ARG A 69 20.25 15.07 1.68
CA ARG A 69 20.88 15.75 0.52
C ARG A 69 21.43 17.15 0.79
N THR A 70 21.38 17.64 2.03
CA THR A 70 21.92 18.99 2.39
C THR A 70 23.27 18.93 3.09
N ALA A 71 23.78 17.74 3.45
CA ALA A 71 25.04 17.59 4.19
C ALA A 71 26.27 17.23 3.32
N LEU A 72 26.16 17.30 1.98
CA LEU A 72 27.28 16.96 1.10
C LEU A 72 27.28 17.83 -0.17
N GLN A 73 27.55 19.12 -0.02
CA GLN A 73 28.16 19.90 -1.10
C GLN A 73 29.28 20.77 -0.49
N PRO A 74 30.46 20.82 -1.16
CA PRO A 74 31.71 21.38 -0.64
C PRO A 74 31.69 22.90 -0.45
#